data_AF-A0A7C6SDQ8-F1
#
_entry.id   AF-A0A7C6SDQ8-F1
#
_cell.length_a   1.000
_cell.length_b   1.000
_cell.length_c   1.000
_cell.angle_alpha   90.00
_cell.angle_beta   90.00
_cell.angle_gamma   90.00
#
_symmetry.space_group_name_H-M   'P 1'
#
loop_
_entity.id
_entity.type
_entity.pdbx_description
1 polymer ?
#
loop_
_entity_poly.entity_id
_entity_poly.type
_entity_poly.pdbx_seq_one_letter_code
_entity_poly.pdbx_strand_id
1 'polypeptide(L)'
;MRKLSSNEIRQIWLDFFHSKGHKVIDSAPLIPINDPTLLWINAGVAPLKKYFDGTEIPENRRMVNVQKSIRTNDIDNVGKTARHHTFFEMLGNFSIGDYFRDEALEWAMEILTSPKYFGFDLDKLYFTIHIDDDESKKKWMELGVAEDRIIPLEDNFWEIGEGPCGPNTEIFYDRGPKYDPDNLGIKLLKEDIDNDRYIEIWNIVFSQYNAESGVPRSQYKELPSKNIDTGMGLERMACVLQEVETNYETDLFMPIIKKLEELTNVEYNGQMPFKVIADHIRSVSFAISDGAVLSNEGRGYVLRRLVRRAVRFGKKLGMNEAFMYKLVEVVAKTMYDFYPEVSKNVSNIEKLIKQEEDKFLQTLELGEKKLLDYIKSSKDKVISGKEAFLLYDTFGFPIELTIEVASENGFSVDLDGFNQELLRQKETSRASRSDEYGMNTQNEAMLKFKEASIFVGYDEYKTKSKVVGIFKDC
;
A
#
# COMPACT_ATOMS: atom_id res chain seq x y z
N MET A 1 5.17 23.46 -20.10
CA MET A 1 4.15 22.83 -19.23
C MET A 1 4.03 23.67 -17.96
N ARG A 2 2.83 23.83 -17.40
CA ARG A 2 2.65 24.54 -16.11
C ARG A 2 3.07 23.61 -14.97
N LYS A 3 3.90 24.08 -14.04
CA LYS A 3 4.20 23.33 -12.81
C LYS A 3 2.96 23.38 -11.90
N LEU A 4 2.49 22.21 -11.50
CA LEU A 4 1.30 22.05 -10.64
C LEU A 4 1.70 21.37 -9.34
N SER A 5 1.22 21.92 -8.22
CA SER A 5 1.28 21.26 -6.92
C SER A 5 0.39 20.01 -6.90
N SER A 6 0.66 19.08 -5.98
CA SER A 6 -0.19 17.90 -5.81
C SER A 6 -1.64 18.27 -5.47
N ASN A 7 -1.86 19.36 -4.73
CA ASN A 7 -3.21 19.85 -4.42
C ASN A 7 -3.94 20.34 -5.68
N GLU A 8 -3.26 21.09 -6.55
CA GLU A 8 -3.82 21.50 -7.85
C GLU A 8 -4.13 20.29 -8.73
N ILE A 9 -3.28 19.27 -8.76
CA ILE A 9 -3.50 18.06 -9.56
C ILE A 9 -4.77 17.32 -9.10
N ARG A 10 -4.94 17.11 -7.79
CA ARG A 10 -6.18 16.51 -7.25
C ARG A 10 -7.41 17.33 -7.61
N GLN A 11 -7.34 18.65 -7.44
CA GLN A 11 -8.49 19.51 -7.68
C GLN A 11 -8.88 19.55 -9.17
N ILE A 12 -7.89 19.64 -10.07
CA ILE A 12 -8.12 19.55 -11.52
C ILE A 12 -8.82 18.24 -11.87
N TRP A 13 -8.39 17.12 -11.31
CA TRP A 13 -8.99 15.82 -11.54
C TRP A 13 -10.46 15.76 -11.11
N LEU A 14 -10.73 16.15 -9.87
CA LEU A 14 -12.09 16.14 -9.32
C LEU A 14 -13.01 17.09 -10.09
N ASP A 15 -12.58 18.32 -10.35
CA ASP A 15 -13.38 19.33 -11.04
C ASP A 15 -13.65 18.93 -12.50
N PHE A 16 -12.65 18.34 -13.17
CA PHE A 16 -12.79 17.87 -14.54
C PHE A 16 -13.90 16.83 -14.64
N PHE A 17 -13.84 15.75 -13.87
CA PHE A 17 -14.85 14.69 -13.94
C PHE A 17 -16.18 15.12 -13.33
N HIS A 18 -16.18 15.99 -12.32
CA HIS A 18 -17.41 16.61 -11.84
C HIS A 18 -18.14 17.36 -12.97
N SER A 19 -17.40 18.09 -13.81
CA SER A 19 -17.97 18.76 -15.00
C SER A 19 -18.50 17.79 -16.07
N LYS A 20 -18.11 16.51 -16.03
CA LYS A 20 -18.62 15.42 -16.90
C LYS A 20 -19.78 14.63 -16.27
N GLY A 21 -20.28 15.08 -15.12
CA GLY A 21 -21.44 14.49 -14.44
C GLY A 21 -21.08 13.44 -13.38
N HIS A 22 -19.80 13.25 -13.07
CA HIS A 22 -19.37 12.34 -12.01
C HIS A 22 -19.71 12.91 -10.64
N LYS A 23 -20.24 12.06 -9.75
CA LYS A 23 -20.37 12.36 -8.33
C LYS A 23 -18.98 12.27 -7.71
N VAL A 24 -18.52 13.38 -7.12
CA VAL A 24 -17.31 13.35 -6.28
C VAL A 24 -17.64 12.55 -5.02
N ILE A 25 -16.87 11.50 -4.78
CA ILE A 25 -16.98 10.68 -3.57
C ILE A 25 -15.70 10.84 -2.74
N ASP A 26 -15.87 10.88 -1.42
CA ASP A 26 -14.75 10.97 -0.49
C ASP A 26 -13.90 9.70 -0.54
N SER A 27 -12.60 9.84 -0.25
CA SER A 27 -11.73 8.69 -0.05
C SER A 27 -12.26 7.81 1.07
N ALA A 28 -12.44 6.52 0.80
CA ALA A 28 -12.71 5.55 1.85
C ALA A 28 -11.53 5.44 2.82
N PRO A 29 -11.75 5.00 4.07
CA PRO A 29 -10.68 4.66 4.99
C PRO A 29 -9.77 3.57 4.43
N LEU A 30 -8.49 3.59 4.79
CA LEU A 30 -7.52 2.56 4.40
C LEU A 30 -7.91 1.16 4.90
N ILE A 31 -8.65 1.07 6.01
CA ILE A 31 -9.20 -0.18 6.54
C ILE A 31 -10.48 -0.52 5.76
N PRO A 32 -10.52 -1.62 5.00
CA PRO A 32 -11.72 -2.03 4.28
C PRO A 32 -12.89 -2.27 5.24
N ILE A 33 -14.06 -1.79 4.84
CA ILE A 33 -15.31 -1.96 5.58
C ILE A 33 -16.04 -3.17 5.00
N ASN A 34 -16.32 -4.17 5.83
CA ASN A 34 -17.04 -5.39 5.45
C ASN A 34 -16.38 -6.23 4.33
N ASP A 35 -15.07 -6.09 4.11
CA ASP A 35 -14.30 -6.92 3.19
C ASP A 35 -13.17 -7.66 3.92
N PRO A 36 -13.35 -8.95 4.27
CA PRO A 36 -12.32 -9.74 4.94
C PRO A 36 -11.20 -10.19 3.99
N THR A 37 -11.37 -10.04 2.67
CA THR A 37 -10.40 -10.49 1.67
C THR A 37 -9.27 -9.50 1.44
N LEU A 38 -9.51 -8.21 1.73
CA LEU A 38 -8.52 -7.14 1.59
C LEU A 38 -7.86 -6.78 2.91
N LEU A 39 -6.53 -6.78 2.93
CA LEU A 39 -5.76 -6.28 4.07
C LEU A 39 -5.86 -4.75 4.14
N TRP A 40 -5.67 -4.05 3.03
CA TRP A 40 -5.78 -2.60 2.94
C TRP A 40 -6.52 -2.23 1.66
N ILE A 41 -7.17 -1.07 1.64
CA ILE A 41 -7.60 -0.45 0.39
C ILE A 41 -6.33 -0.13 -0.41
N ASN A 42 -6.22 -0.71 -1.61
CA ASN A 42 -5.02 -0.66 -2.46
C ASN A 42 -5.27 0.03 -3.83
N ALA A 43 -6.52 0.39 -4.12
CA ALA A 43 -6.96 1.01 -5.36
C ALA A 43 -8.25 1.84 -5.17
N GLY A 44 -8.50 2.76 -6.09
CA GLY A 44 -9.70 3.61 -6.11
C GLY A 44 -11.01 2.85 -6.25
N VAL A 45 -10.99 1.70 -6.93
CA VAL A 45 -12.16 0.82 -7.17
C VAL A 45 -12.51 -0.06 -5.98
N ALA A 46 -11.56 -0.36 -5.08
CA ALA A 46 -11.76 -1.28 -3.96
C ALA A 46 -12.99 -0.95 -3.09
N PRO A 47 -13.25 0.31 -2.67
CA PRO A 47 -14.47 0.65 -1.94
C PRO A 47 -15.75 0.59 -2.78
N LEU A 48 -15.63 0.47 -4.11
CA LEU A 48 -16.73 0.47 -5.07
C LEU A 48 -17.09 -0.92 -5.59
N LYS A 49 -16.42 -1.97 -5.11
CA LYS A 49 -16.59 -3.36 -5.56
C LYS A 49 -18.07 -3.79 -5.65
N LYS A 50 -18.86 -3.45 -4.62
CA LYS A 50 -20.31 -3.72 -4.54
C LYS A 50 -21.15 -3.14 -5.69
N TYR A 51 -20.66 -2.09 -6.35
CA TYR A 51 -21.32 -1.51 -7.53
C TYR A 51 -20.88 -2.22 -8.81
N PHE A 52 -19.61 -2.64 -8.89
CA PHE A 52 -19.06 -3.37 -10.03
C PHE A 52 -19.58 -4.82 -10.11
N ASP A 53 -19.75 -5.49 -8.97
CA ASP A 53 -20.33 -6.84 -8.90
C ASP A 53 -21.87 -6.86 -8.97
N GLY A 54 -22.51 -5.68 -8.92
CA GLY A 54 -23.96 -5.52 -9.03
C GLY A 54 -24.75 -5.79 -7.75
N THR A 55 -24.09 -6.00 -6.61
CA THR A 55 -24.75 -6.17 -5.30
C THR A 55 -25.57 -4.93 -4.91
N GLU A 56 -25.07 -3.74 -5.24
CA GLU A 56 -25.77 -2.48 -5.07
C GLU A 56 -25.80 -1.70 -6.40
N ILE A 57 -26.87 -0.95 -6.63
CA ILE A 57 -26.95 0.00 -7.75
C ILE A 57 -26.63 1.39 -7.20
N PRO A 58 -25.60 2.10 -7.72
CA PRO A 58 -25.26 3.42 -7.22
C PRO A 58 -26.31 4.46 -7.64
N GLU A 59 -26.53 5.48 -6.80
CA GLU A 59 -27.41 6.61 -7.12
C GLU A 59 -26.96 7.37 -8.37
N ASN A 60 -25.63 7.53 -8.53
CA ASN A 60 -25.01 8.06 -9.73
C ASN A 60 -24.07 7.01 -10.29
N ARG A 61 -24.30 6.60 -11.55
CA ARG A 61 -23.48 5.61 -12.25
C ARG A 61 -22.08 6.12 -12.61
N ARG A 62 -21.83 7.42 -12.47
CA ARG A 62 -20.53 8.07 -12.67
C ARG A 62 -19.98 8.55 -11.34
N MET A 63 -18.75 8.14 -11.02
CA MET A 63 -18.10 8.50 -9.75
C MET A 63 -16.65 8.91 -9.97
N VAL A 64 -16.16 9.87 -9.19
CA VAL A 64 -14.74 10.28 -9.20
C VAL A 64 -14.22 10.42 -7.78
N ASN A 65 -13.00 9.95 -7.52
CA ASN A 65 -12.34 10.07 -6.23
C ASN A 65 -10.83 10.32 -6.33
N VAL A 66 -10.26 10.65 -5.16
CA VAL A 66 -8.82 10.54 -4.88
C VAL A 66 -8.65 9.63 -3.67
N GLN A 67 -8.37 8.36 -3.92
CA GLN A 67 -8.38 7.31 -2.90
C GLN A 67 -7.00 7.11 -2.27
N LYS A 68 -6.93 7.26 -0.94
CA LYS A 68 -5.81 6.81 -0.11
C LYS A 68 -5.61 5.31 -0.29
N SER A 69 -4.41 4.87 -0.65
CA SER A 69 -4.13 3.46 -0.95
C SER A 69 -2.85 2.98 -0.26
N ILE A 70 -2.85 1.74 0.22
CA ILE A 70 -1.64 1.05 0.71
C ILE A 70 -1.36 -0.21 -0.12
N ARG A 71 -0.13 -0.34 -0.61
CA ARG A 71 0.39 -1.55 -1.26
C ARG A 71 1.52 -2.16 -0.45
N THR A 72 1.29 -3.37 0.05
CA THR A 72 2.27 -4.10 0.87
C THR A 72 3.34 -4.81 0.05
N ASN A 73 3.03 -5.15 -1.20
CA ASN A 73 3.97 -5.85 -2.09
C ASN A 73 5.13 -4.94 -2.53
N ASP A 74 4.92 -3.62 -2.46
CA ASP A 74 5.90 -2.61 -2.86
C ASP A 74 6.87 -2.21 -1.75
N ILE A 75 6.67 -2.69 -0.50
CA ILE A 75 7.48 -2.30 0.67
C ILE A 75 8.98 -2.42 0.40
N ASP A 76 9.39 -3.52 -0.25
CA ASP A 76 10.80 -3.81 -0.48
C ASP A 76 11.42 -3.00 -1.64
N ASN A 77 10.58 -2.38 -2.48
CA ASN A 77 10.98 -1.46 -3.57
C ASN A 77 11.06 0.00 -3.11
N VAL A 78 10.38 0.36 -2.01
CA VAL A 78 10.41 1.71 -1.43
C VAL A 78 11.83 2.14 -1.11
N GLY A 79 12.19 3.33 -1.59
CA GLY A 79 13.50 3.95 -1.44
C GLY A 79 14.59 3.44 -2.39
N LYS A 80 14.37 2.29 -3.07
CA LYS A 80 15.27 1.77 -4.11
C LYS A 80 14.94 2.33 -5.48
N THR A 81 13.64 2.39 -5.80
CA THR A 81 13.13 2.88 -7.09
C THR A 81 12.66 4.33 -6.99
N ALA A 82 12.44 4.98 -8.13
CA ALA A 82 11.98 6.37 -8.18
C ALA A 82 10.48 6.56 -7.86
N ARG A 83 9.68 5.47 -7.86
CA ARG A 83 8.21 5.56 -8.01
C ARG A 83 7.36 4.63 -7.14
N HIS A 84 7.97 3.69 -6.41
CA HIS A 84 7.23 2.79 -5.52
C HIS A 84 7.06 3.39 -4.12
N HIS A 85 5.85 3.28 -3.59
CA HIS A 85 5.45 3.80 -2.28
C HIS A 85 4.66 2.74 -1.53
N THR A 86 4.69 2.78 -0.20
CA THR A 86 3.75 1.97 0.58
C THR A 86 2.39 2.64 0.63
N PHE A 87 2.34 3.96 0.86
CA PHE A 87 1.13 4.79 0.78
C PHE A 87 1.21 5.71 -0.42
N PHE A 88 0.12 5.77 -1.17
CA PHE A 88 -0.02 6.67 -2.31
C PHE A 88 -1.48 7.04 -2.52
N GLU A 89 -1.71 8.04 -3.37
CA GLU A 89 -3.06 8.48 -3.74
C GLU A 89 -3.37 8.05 -5.17
N MET A 90 -4.51 7.38 -5.35
CA MET A 90 -5.00 6.96 -6.67
C MET A 90 -6.18 7.83 -7.09
N LEU A 91 -6.01 8.53 -8.20
CA LEU A 91 -7.03 9.36 -8.83
C LEU A 91 -7.84 8.46 -9.77
N GLY A 92 -9.12 8.26 -9.47
CA GLY A 92 -9.98 7.35 -10.22
C GLY A 92 -11.27 8.01 -10.68
N ASN A 93 -11.66 7.72 -11.92
CA ASN A 93 -12.99 7.95 -12.45
C ASN A 93 -13.61 6.61 -12.86
N PHE A 94 -14.89 6.42 -12.55
CA PHE A 94 -15.58 5.16 -12.65
C PHE A 94 -16.92 5.31 -13.38
N SER A 95 -17.25 4.31 -14.19
CA SER A 95 -18.55 4.15 -14.86
C SER A 95 -19.16 2.81 -14.50
N ILE A 96 -20.39 2.81 -13.98
CA ILE A 96 -21.15 1.60 -13.63
C ILE A 96 -22.31 1.43 -14.60
N GLY A 97 -22.08 0.73 -15.72
CA GLY A 97 -23.08 0.53 -16.77
C GLY A 97 -23.60 1.81 -17.41
N ASP A 98 -22.73 2.80 -17.61
CA ASP A 98 -23.05 4.07 -18.25
C ASP A 98 -22.14 4.30 -19.48
N TYR A 99 -21.20 5.24 -19.44
CA TYR A 99 -20.20 5.42 -20.52
C TYR A 99 -19.18 4.28 -20.54
N PHE A 100 -18.52 4.07 -21.69
CA PHE A 100 -17.52 3.02 -21.84
C PHE A 100 -16.27 3.56 -22.55
N ARG A 101 -15.79 2.84 -23.56
CA ARG A 101 -14.49 3.07 -24.20
C ARG A 101 -14.36 4.47 -24.82
N ASP A 102 -15.28 4.84 -25.71
CA ASP A 102 -15.14 6.07 -26.50
C ASP A 102 -15.04 7.32 -25.61
N GLU A 103 -15.96 7.50 -24.67
CA GLU A 103 -15.96 8.64 -23.78
C GLU A 103 -14.78 8.61 -22.78
N ALA A 104 -14.41 7.41 -22.29
CA ALA A 104 -13.26 7.28 -21.39
C ALA A 104 -11.97 7.76 -22.08
N LEU A 105 -11.75 7.37 -23.33
CA LEU A 105 -10.56 7.77 -24.09
C LEU A 105 -10.59 9.22 -24.52
N GLU A 106 -11.76 9.75 -24.91
CA GLU A 106 -11.93 11.18 -25.21
C GLU A 106 -11.61 12.07 -24.01
N TRP A 107 -12.11 11.72 -22.82
CA TRP A 107 -11.86 12.49 -21.61
C TRP A 107 -10.43 12.35 -21.12
N ALA A 108 -9.81 11.17 -21.27
CA ALA A 108 -8.40 11.00 -20.98
C ALA A 108 -7.53 11.89 -21.88
N MET A 109 -7.81 11.92 -23.18
CA MET A 109 -7.11 12.82 -24.11
C MET A 109 -7.30 14.30 -23.72
N GLU A 110 -8.54 14.71 -23.42
CA GLU A 110 -8.87 16.10 -23.06
C GLU A 110 -8.12 16.56 -21.80
N ILE A 111 -8.19 15.81 -20.69
CA ILE A 111 -7.57 16.24 -19.44
C ILE A 111 -6.04 16.26 -19.52
N LEU A 112 -5.43 15.30 -20.23
CA LEU A 112 -3.98 15.21 -20.36
C LEU A 112 -3.41 16.31 -21.26
N THR A 113 -4.02 16.59 -22.40
CA THR A 113 -3.41 17.46 -23.43
C THR A 113 -3.93 18.90 -23.44
N SER A 114 -5.13 19.15 -22.90
CA SER A 114 -5.70 20.50 -22.93
C SER A 114 -4.87 21.45 -22.06
N PRO A 115 -4.51 22.65 -22.57
CA PRO A 115 -3.79 23.67 -21.79
C PRO A 115 -4.62 24.23 -20.63
N LYS A 116 -5.93 23.93 -20.58
CA LYS A 116 -6.81 24.24 -19.44
C LYS A 116 -6.51 23.37 -18.22
N TYR A 117 -6.00 22.16 -18.43
CA TYR A 117 -5.78 21.14 -17.40
C TYR A 117 -4.27 20.83 -17.28
N PHE A 118 -3.81 19.63 -17.66
CA PHE A 118 -2.40 19.25 -17.52
C PHE A 118 -1.52 19.77 -18.67
N GLY A 119 -2.07 19.93 -19.87
CA GLY A 119 -1.37 20.55 -20.99
C GLY A 119 -0.12 19.82 -21.43
N PHE A 120 -0.11 18.49 -21.35
CA PHE A 120 0.95 17.67 -21.90
C PHE A 120 0.99 17.79 -23.42
N ASP A 121 2.22 17.78 -23.95
CA ASP A 121 2.42 17.59 -25.38
C ASP A 121 2.03 16.15 -25.72
N LEU A 122 1.15 15.98 -26.71
CA LEU A 122 0.74 14.66 -27.20
C LEU A 122 1.97 13.86 -27.68
N ASP A 123 2.99 14.57 -28.18
CA ASP A 123 4.25 13.96 -28.59
C ASP A 123 5.12 13.46 -27.42
N LYS A 124 4.66 13.60 -26.17
CA LYS A 124 5.28 12.99 -24.99
C LYS A 124 4.51 11.80 -24.44
N LEU A 125 3.33 11.50 -25.00
CA LEU A 125 2.50 10.41 -24.53
C LEU A 125 2.72 9.15 -25.38
N TYR A 126 2.75 8.03 -24.69
CA TYR A 126 2.79 6.67 -25.25
C TYR A 126 1.65 5.87 -24.61
N PHE A 127 1.09 4.94 -25.37
CA PHE A 127 -0.12 4.22 -24.99
C PHE A 127 0.13 2.74 -25.17
N THR A 128 -0.17 1.93 -24.16
CA THR A 128 -0.19 0.47 -24.31
C THR A 128 -1.63 -0.01 -24.42
N ILE A 129 -1.86 -1.10 -25.14
CA ILE A 129 -3.18 -1.71 -25.35
C ILE A 129 -3.02 -3.23 -25.38
N HIS A 130 -4.11 -3.96 -25.11
CA HIS A 130 -4.12 -5.40 -25.34
C HIS A 130 -3.92 -5.71 -26.83
N ILE A 131 -3.20 -6.79 -27.15
CA ILE A 131 -2.95 -7.22 -28.55
C ILE A 131 -4.23 -7.40 -29.38
N ASP A 132 -5.34 -7.74 -28.73
CA ASP A 132 -6.64 -7.97 -29.35
C ASP A 132 -7.60 -6.76 -29.25
N ASP A 133 -7.16 -5.61 -28.71
CA ASP A 133 -8.02 -4.42 -28.53
C ASP A 133 -7.86 -3.40 -29.67
N ASP A 134 -8.26 -3.81 -30.87
CA ASP A 134 -8.26 -2.96 -32.08
C ASP A 134 -9.16 -1.73 -31.93
N GLU A 135 -10.21 -1.79 -31.10
CA GLU A 135 -11.12 -0.67 -30.86
C GLU A 135 -10.41 0.48 -30.15
N SER A 136 -9.66 0.19 -29.08
CA SER A 136 -8.86 1.20 -28.39
C SER A 136 -7.75 1.75 -29.29
N LYS A 137 -7.09 0.89 -30.08
CA LYS A 137 -6.09 1.34 -31.08
C LYS A 137 -6.67 2.37 -32.03
N LYS A 138 -7.80 2.04 -32.66
CA LYS A 138 -8.48 2.90 -33.62
C LYS A 138 -8.88 4.23 -32.99
N LYS A 139 -9.47 4.18 -31.78
CA LYS A 139 -9.92 5.39 -31.07
C LYS A 139 -8.75 6.32 -30.73
N TRP A 140 -7.62 5.79 -30.27
CA TRP A 140 -6.43 6.59 -30.01
C TRP A 140 -5.89 7.27 -31.28
N MET A 141 -5.87 6.57 -32.41
CA MET A 141 -5.49 7.16 -33.70
C MET A 141 -6.46 8.25 -34.14
N GLU A 142 -7.78 8.06 -33.96
CA GLU A 142 -8.80 9.09 -34.23
C GLU A 142 -8.61 10.34 -33.35
N LEU A 143 -8.10 10.17 -32.12
CA LEU A 143 -7.75 11.24 -31.19
C LEU A 143 -6.39 11.90 -31.50
N GLY A 144 -5.70 11.47 -32.56
CA GLY A 144 -4.45 12.06 -33.04
C GLY A 144 -3.17 11.40 -32.53
N VAL A 145 -3.25 10.28 -31.82
CA VAL A 145 -2.05 9.52 -31.40
C VAL A 145 -1.42 8.85 -32.62
N ALA A 146 -0.12 9.05 -32.82
CA ALA A 146 0.61 8.36 -33.88
C ALA A 146 0.68 6.85 -33.62
N GLU A 147 0.56 6.03 -34.66
CA GLU A 147 0.49 4.57 -34.53
C GLU A 147 1.72 3.96 -33.83
N ASP A 148 2.91 4.53 -34.04
CA ASP A 148 4.17 4.08 -33.43
C ASP A 148 4.26 4.38 -31.91
N ARG A 149 3.30 5.14 -31.38
CA ARG A 149 3.13 5.43 -29.95
C ARG A 149 2.04 4.59 -29.29
N ILE A 150 1.41 3.68 -30.03
CA ILE A 150 0.44 2.72 -29.52
C ILE A 150 1.08 1.33 -29.54
N ILE A 151 1.42 0.81 -28.36
CA ILE A 151 2.18 -0.42 -28.18
C ILE A 151 1.22 -1.55 -27.77
N PRO A 152 1.01 -2.57 -28.62
CA PRO A 152 0.23 -3.74 -28.24
C PRO A 152 1.06 -4.67 -27.34
N LEU A 153 0.52 -5.06 -26.18
CA LEU A 153 1.13 -6.00 -25.22
C LEU A 153 0.09 -7.06 -24.79
N GLU A 154 0.54 -8.30 -24.56
CA GLU A 154 -0.33 -9.38 -24.06
C GLU A 154 -0.78 -9.13 -22.61
N ASP A 155 0.07 -8.46 -21.81
CA ASP A 155 -0.18 -8.23 -20.39
C ASP A 155 -1.16 -7.07 -20.11
N ASN A 156 -1.62 -6.34 -21.15
CA ASN A 156 -2.65 -5.31 -21.05
C ASN A 156 -4.07 -5.90 -20.85
N PHE A 157 -4.21 -6.78 -19.86
CA PHE A 157 -5.46 -7.34 -19.43
C PHE A 157 -5.53 -7.35 -17.89
N TRP A 158 -6.42 -6.54 -17.34
CA TRP A 158 -6.56 -6.38 -15.91
C TRP A 158 -7.51 -7.41 -15.30
N GLU A 159 -7.00 -8.17 -14.33
CA GLU A 159 -7.70 -9.24 -13.63
C GLU A 159 -7.15 -9.38 -12.20
N ILE A 160 -8.00 -9.23 -11.19
CA ILE A 160 -7.62 -9.39 -9.77
C ILE A 160 -8.48 -10.47 -9.10
N GLY A 161 -8.17 -11.72 -9.42
CA GLY A 161 -8.94 -12.87 -8.94
C GLY A 161 -10.34 -12.93 -9.57
N GLU A 162 -11.27 -13.60 -8.89
CA GLU A 162 -12.64 -13.76 -9.40
C GLU A 162 -13.42 -12.45 -9.37
N GLY A 163 -14.15 -12.16 -10.45
CA GLY A 163 -14.98 -10.97 -10.57
C GLY A 163 -14.76 -10.18 -11.87
N PRO A 164 -15.30 -8.95 -11.95
CA PRO A 164 -15.19 -8.10 -13.14
C PRO A 164 -13.74 -7.85 -13.58
N CYS A 165 -13.45 -8.08 -14.86
CA CYS A 165 -12.12 -7.97 -15.48
C CYS A 165 -12.22 -7.51 -16.95
N GLY A 166 -11.09 -7.24 -17.61
CA GLY A 166 -11.07 -6.93 -19.04
C GLY A 166 -9.77 -6.34 -19.55
N PRO A 167 -9.68 -6.05 -20.86
CA PRO A 167 -8.53 -5.38 -21.44
C PRO A 167 -8.38 -3.98 -20.84
N ASN A 168 -7.15 -3.48 -20.82
CA ASN A 168 -6.87 -2.13 -20.35
C ASN A 168 -5.91 -1.41 -21.29
N THR A 169 -5.96 -0.09 -21.28
CA THR A 169 -4.97 0.77 -21.91
C THR A 169 -4.26 1.60 -20.86
N GLU A 170 -2.94 1.67 -20.94
CA GLU A 170 -2.14 2.47 -20.02
C GLU A 170 -1.47 3.60 -20.78
N ILE A 171 -1.34 4.75 -20.11
CA ILE A 171 -0.77 5.96 -20.66
C ILE A 171 0.55 6.23 -19.94
N PHE A 172 1.60 6.38 -20.73
CA PHE A 172 2.97 6.64 -20.28
C PHE A 172 3.42 8.02 -20.73
N TYR A 173 4.19 8.70 -19.88
CA TYR A 173 4.83 9.97 -20.20
C TYR A 173 6.33 9.76 -20.45
N ASP A 174 6.84 10.21 -21.61
CA ASP A 174 8.27 10.20 -21.96
C ASP A 174 9.00 11.39 -21.33
N ARG A 175 9.69 11.11 -20.21
CA ARG A 175 10.54 12.07 -19.51
C ARG A 175 11.84 12.40 -20.25
N GLY A 176 12.13 11.68 -21.32
CA GLY A 176 13.18 11.95 -22.29
C GLY A 176 14.41 11.05 -22.16
N PRO A 177 15.33 11.11 -23.14
CA PRO A 177 16.46 10.17 -23.25
C PRO A 177 17.43 10.17 -22.07
N LYS A 178 17.45 11.22 -21.23
CA LYS A 178 18.32 11.25 -20.05
C LYS A 178 18.01 10.13 -19.04
N TYR A 179 16.81 9.56 -19.10
CA TYR A 179 16.35 8.46 -18.26
C TYR A 179 16.46 7.08 -18.95
N ASP A 180 17.14 7.01 -20.09
CA ASP A 180 17.35 5.80 -20.89
C ASP A 180 18.83 5.74 -21.30
N PRO A 181 19.73 5.49 -20.33
CA PRO A 181 21.18 5.56 -20.55
C PRO A 181 21.68 4.53 -21.57
N ASP A 182 20.99 3.40 -21.68
CA ASP A 182 21.28 2.33 -22.64
C ASP A 182 20.62 2.55 -24.01
N ASN A 183 19.88 3.65 -24.17
CA ASN A 183 19.19 4.06 -25.40
C ASN A 183 18.31 2.94 -25.99
N LEU A 184 17.58 2.25 -25.11
CA LEU A 184 16.68 1.15 -25.46
C LEU A 184 15.40 1.66 -26.15
N GLY A 185 15.01 2.91 -25.90
CA GLY A 185 13.84 3.54 -26.51
C GLY A 185 12.57 2.74 -26.29
N ILE A 186 11.78 2.55 -27.35
CA ILE A 186 10.48 1.87 -27.27
C ILE A 186 10.56 0.41 -26.76
N LYS A 187 11.75 -0.19 -26.80
CA LYS A 187 12.00 -1.52 -26.23
C LYS A 187 11.65 -1.57 -24.74
N LEU A 188 11.83 -0.45 -24.03
CA LEU A 188 11.47 -0.31 -22.62
C LEU A 188 9.98 -0.62 -22.37
N LEU A 189 9.09 -0.21 -23.29
CA LEU A 189 7.66 -0.50 -23.21
C LEU A 189 7.30 -1.87 -23.80
N LYS A 190 7.91 -2.25 -24.94
CA LYS A 190 7.57 -3.50 -25.64
C LYS A 190 7.93 -4.77 -24.88
N GLU A 191 8.97 -4.70 -24.05
CA GLU A 191 9.46 -5.82 -23.25
C GLU A 191 9.17 -5.62 -21.75
N ASP A 192 8.32 -4.65 -21.41
CA ASP A 192 7.95 -4.28 -20.02
C ASP A 192 9.17 -4.18 -19.09
N ILE A 193 10.21 -3.47 -19.56
CA ILE A 193 11.46 -3.31 -18.83
C ILE A 193 11.28 -2.17 -17.82
N ASP A 194 11.52 -2.45 -16.54
CA ASP A 194 11.51 -1.44 -15.47
C ASP A 194 12.41 -0.26 -15.84
N ASN A 195 11.84 0.95 -15.91
CA ASN A 195 12.56 2.13 -16.37
C ASN A 195 11.98 3.42 -15.79
N ASP A 196 12.77 4.49 -15.86
CA ASP A 196 12.41 5.82 -15.37
C ASP A 196 12.15 6.84 -16.50
N ARG A 197 12.19 6.40 -17.77
CA ARG A 197 11.92 7.24 -18.95
C ARG A 197 10.43 7.32 -19.26
N TYR A 198 9.82 6.17 -19.49
CA TYR A 198 8.39 6.04 -19.74
C TYR A 198 7.70 5.73 -18.42
N ILE A 199 7.16 6.76 -17.78
CA ILE A 199 6.44 6.58 -16.52
C ILE A 199 4.97 6.36 -16.83
N GLU A 200 4.44 5.20 -16.43
CA GLU A 200 3.01 4.92 -16.43
C GLU A 200 2.32 5.93 -15.49
N ILE A 201 1.53 6.84 -16.07
CA ILE A 201 0.81 7.86 -15.34
C ILE A 201 -0.62 7.41 -15.04
N TRP A 202 -1.27 6.68 -15.94
CA TRP A 202 -2.70 6.37 -15.84
C TRP A 202 -3.06 5.04 -16.53
N ASN A 203 -3.80 4.18 -15.83
CA ASN A 203 -4.39 2.97 -16.37
C ASN A 203 -5.92 3.11 -16.51
N ILE A 204 -6.47 2.69 -17.64
CA ILE A 204 -7.90 2.68 -17.97
C ILE A 204 -8.33 1.24 -18.28
N VAL A 205 -9.13 0.66 -17.41
CA VAL A 205 -9.62 -0.71 -17.49
C VAL A 205 -11.03 -0.76 -18.06
N PHE A 206 -11.19 -1.53 -19.14
CA PHE A 206 -12.47 -1.79 -19.80
C PHE A 206 -13.09 -3.05 -19.22
N SER A 207 -13.69 -2.92 -18.05
CA SER A 207 -14.32 -4.05 -17.35
C SER A 207 -15.54 -4.54 -18.14
N GLN A 208 -15.38 -5.69 -18.82
CA GLN A 208 -16.36 -6.23 -19.75
C GLN A 208 -16.60 -7.73 -19.59
N TYR A 209 -15.74 -8.44 -18.85
CA TYR A 209 -15.83 -9.87 -18.58
C TYR A 209 -15.90 -10.15 -17.08
N ASN A 210 -16.30 -11.37 -16.71
CA ASN A 210 -16.23 -11.87 -15.35
C ASN A 210 -15.21 -13.03 -15.28
N ALA A 211 -14.11 -12.81 -14.56
CA ALA A 211 -13.10 -13.82 -14.30
C ALA A 211 -13.65 -14.91 -13.37
N GLU A 212 -13.42 -16.16 -13.75
CA GLU A 212 -13.80 -17.36 -13.00
C GLU A 212 -12.55 -18.21 -12.74
N SER A 213 -12.35 -18.67 -11.50
CA SER A 213 -11.17 -19.46 -11.16
C SER A 213 -11.14 -20.78 -11.92
N GLY A 214 -9.96 -21.12 -12.47
CA GLY A 214 -9.76 -22.33 -13.28
C GLY A 214 -10.36 -22.27 -14.68
N VAL A 215 -10.95 -21.14 -15.08
CA VAL A 215 -11.46 -20.91 -16.44
C VAL A 215 -10.44 -20.06 -17.22
N PRO A 216 -10.06 -20.44 -18.45
CA PRO A 216 -9.19 -19.59 -19.27
C PRO A 216 -9.91 -18.32 -19.72
N ARG A 217 -9.17 -17.20 -19.84
CA ARG A 217 -9.70 -15.87 -20.23
C ARG A 217 -10.61 -15.89 -21.46
N SER A 218 -10.28 -16.72 -22.45
CA SER A 218 -11.07 -16.88 -23.69
C SER A 218 -12.48 -17.44 -23.49
N GLN A 219 -12.78 -17.97 -22.30
CA GLN A 219 -14.09 -18.52 -21.92
C GLN A 219 -14.80 -17.66 -20.88
N TYR A 220 -14.23 -16.51 -20.49
CA TYR A 220 -14.92 -15.60 -19.58
C TYR A 220 -16.21 -15.07 -20.19
N LYS A 221 -17.25 -15.03 -19.35
CA LYS A 221 -18.55 -14.52 -19.75
C LYS A 221 -18.53 -13.00 -19.73
N GLU A 222 -19.21 -12.38 -20.68
CA GLU A 222 -19.43 -10.93 -20.63
C GLU A 222 -20.27 -10.53 -19.42
N LEU A 223 -19.97 -9.34 -18.88
CA LEU A 223 -20.75 -8.74 -17.81
C LEU A 223 -22.12 -8.28 -18.34
N PRO A 224 -23.17 -8.32 -17.50
CA PRO A 224 -24.48 -7.77 -17.86
C PRO A 224 -24.44 -6.28 -18.23
N SER A 225 -23.49 -5.54 -17.67
CA SER A 225 -23.18 -4.15 -18.01
C SER A 225 -21.68 -3.92 -18.00
N LYS A 226 -21.16 -3.27 -19.04
CA LYS A 226 -19.75 -2.89 -19.12
C LYS A 226 -19.48 -1.70 -18.20
N ASN A 227 -18.29 -1.67 -17.59
CA ASN A 227 -17.89 -0.66 -16.62
C ASN A 227 -16.53 -0.06 -16.99
N ILE A 228 -16.25 1.13 -16.47
CA ILE A 228 -14.93 1.75 -16.54
C ILE A 228 -14.38 1.84 -15.12
N ASP A 229 -13.16 1.33 -14.95
CA ASP A 229 -12.32 1.56 -13.79
C ASP A 229 -11.03 2.22 -14.26
N THR A 230 -10.53 3.19 -13.49
CA THR A 230 -9.29 3.86 -13.82
C THR A 230 -8.47 4.16 -12.57
N GLY A 231 -7.14 4.25 -12.75
CA GLY A 231 -6.24 4.66 -11.70
C GLY A 231 -5.06 5.47 -12.23
N MET A 232 -4.94 6.71 -11.77
CA MET A 232 -3.81 7.60 -12.03
C MET A 232 -3.06 7.86 -10.72
N GLY A 233 -1.75 7.63 -10.68
CA GLY A 233 -0.95 7.81 -9.47
C GLY A 233 -0.61 9.29 -9.23
N LEU A 234 -1.06 9.88 -8.12
CA LEU A 234 -0.83 11.30 -7.83
C LEU A 234 0.66 11.64 -7.77
N GLU A 235 1.42 10.84 -7.03
CA GLU A 235 2.86 11.06 -6.83
C GLU A 235 3.63 11.00 -8.14
N ARG A 236 3.21 10.12 -9.08
CA ARG A 236 3.82 10.01 -10.41
C ARG A 236 3.48 11.24 -11.26
N MET A 237 2.22 11.66 -11.23
CA MET A 237 1.78 12.89 -11.92
C MET A 237 2.49 14.13 -11.40
N ALA A 238 2.63 14.27 -10.07
CA ALA A 238 3.36 15.35 -9.44
C ALA A 238 4.83 15.34 -9.86
N CYS A 239 5.47 14.17 -9.89
CA CYS A 239 6.85 14.02 -10.36
C CYS A 239 7.03 14.56 -11.79
N VAL A 240 6.14 14.17 -12.71
CA VAL A 240 6.17 14.62 -14.10
C VAL A 240 5.90 16.12 -14.21
N LEU A 241 4.81 16.62 -13.60
CA LEU A 241 4.38 18.01 -13.74
C LEU A 241 5.29 19.02 -13.03
N GLN A 242 5.97 18.61 -11.96
CA GLN A 242 6.93 19.45 -11.24
C GLN A 242 8.34 19.38 -11.87
N GLU A 243 8.55 18.42 -12.76
CA GLU A 243 9.82 18.13 -13.46
C GLU A 243 10.94 17.76 -12.48
N VAL A 244 10.60 16.96 -11.47
CA VAL A 244 11.56 16.50 -10.45
C VAL A 244 12.08 15.10 -10.79
N GLU A 245 13.16 14.68 -10.11
CA GLU A 245 13.92 13.49 -10.48
C GLU A 245 13.21 12.19 -10.10
N THR A 246 12.63 12.13 -8.91
CA THR A 246 11.81 11.01 -8.43
C THR A 246 10.57 11.53 -7.72
N ASN A 247 9.64 10.63 -7.40
CA ASN A 247 8.44 11.01 -6.64
C ASN A 247 8.79 11.63 -5.27
N TYR A 248 9.98 11.32 -4.71
CA TYR A 248 10.42 11.83 -3.41
C TYR A 248 10.85 13.30 -3.43
N GLU A 249 11.07 13.88 -4.61
CA GLU A 249 11.39 15.32 -4.74
C GLU A 249 10.16 16.20 -5.00
N THR A 250 8.95 15.63 -4.90
CA THR A 250 7.69 16.37 -5.03
C THR A 250 7.35 17.16 -3.77
N ASP A 251 6.42 18.11 -3.89
CA ASP A 251 5.84 18.87 -2.78
C ASP A 251 5.19 18.00 -1.69
N LEU A 252 4.82 16.74 -2.00
CA LEU A 252 4.31 15.77 -1.02
C LEU A 252 5.39 15.26 -0.04
N PHE A 253 6.64 15.14 -0.49
CA PHE A 253 7.71 14.48 0.27
C PHE A 253 8.77 15.45 0.76
N MET A 254 9.08 16.48 -0.02
CA MET A 254 10.15 17.43 0.30
C MET A 254 10.01 18.09 1.68
N PRO A 255 8.81 18.48 2.17
CA PRO A 255 8.66 18.99 3.54
C PRO A 255 9.14 17.99 4.62
N ILE A 256 8.86 16.70 4.43
CA ILE A 256 9.26 15.63 5.36
C ILE A 256 10.77 15.41 5.28
N ILE A 257 11.32 15.38 4.06
CA ILE A 257 12.76 15.22 3.81
C ILE A 257 13.54 16.38 4.43
N LYS A 258 13.08 17.63 4.25
CA LYS A 258 13.69 18.81 4.88
C LYS A 258 13.65 18.71 6.39
N LYS A 259 12.54 18.22 6.98
CA LYS A 259 12.50 17.98 8.43
C LYS A 259 13.51 16.93 8.87
N LEU A 260 13.75 15.89 8.07
CA LEU A 260 14.77 14.89 8.35
C LEU A 260 16.19 15.46 8.26
N GLU A 261 16.48 16.34 7.31
CA GLU A 261 17.78 17.03 7.23
C GLU A 261 18.05 17.80 8.53
N GLU A 262 17.05 18.53 9.05
CA GLU A 262 17.16 19.24 10.33
C GLU A 262 17.42 18.30 11.51
N LEU A 263 16.72 17.17 11.58
CA LEU A 263 16.82 16.23 12.69
C LEU A 263 18.14 15.44 12.68
N THR A 264 18.67 15.16 11.48
CA THR A 264 19.88 14.34 11.29
C THR A 264 21.15 15.16 11.14
N ASN A 265 21.03 16.44 10.77
CA ASN A 265 22.13 17.28 10.29
C ASN A 265 22.88 16.65 9.09
N VAL A 266 22.16 15.91 8.24
CA VAL A 266 22.65 15.29 7.01
C VAL A 266 21.86 15.85 5.83
N GLU A 267 22.55 16.32 4.80
CA GLU A 267 21.92 16.85 3.57
C GLU A 267 21.35 15.73 2.69
N TYR A 268 20.16 15.93 2.13
CA TYR A 268 19.51 15.00 1.23
C TYR A 268 20.07 15.10 -0.20
N ASN A 269 20.74 14.03 -0.63
CA ASN A 269 21.30 13.90 -1.97
C ASN A 269 20.73 12.66 -2.69
N GLY A 270 19.45 12.33 -2.45
CA GLY A 270 18.79 11.17 -3.06
C GLY A 270 18.95 9.86 -2.30
N GLN A 271 19.54 9.88 -1.09
CA GLN A 271 19.82 8.67 -0.32
C GLN A 271 18.55 7.90 0.12
N MET A 272 18.59 6.57 -0.03
CA MET A 272 17.50 5.66 0.33
C MET A 272 16.93 5.84 1.75
N PRO A 273 17.74 6.05 2.82
CA PRO A 273 17.21 6.20 4.17
C PRO A 273 16.16 7.31 4.31
N PHE A 274 16.38 8.47 3.67
CA PHE A 274 15.43 9.58 3.69
C PHE A 274 14.12 9.21 2.99
N LYS A 275 14.22 8.58 1.82
CA LYS A 275 13.08 8.14 1.01
C LYS A 275 12.20 7.13 1.77
N VAL A 276 12.82 6.13 2.39
CA VAL A 276 12.10 5.11 3.17
C VAL A 276 11.39 5.71 4.37
N ILE A 277 12.06 6.58 5.13
CA ILE A 277 11.46 7.22 6.31
C ILE A 277 10.29 8.12 5.89
N ALA A 278 10.47 8.93 4.84
CA ALA A 278 9.46 9.86 4.35
C ALA A 278 8.21 9.14 3.81
N ASP A 279 8.37 8.02 3.13
CA ASP A 279 7.25 7.16 2.72
C ASP A 279 6.55 6.52 3.93
N HIS A 280 7.31 5.83 4.78
CA HIS A 280 6.72 5.03 5.85
C HIS A 280 5.98 5.88 6.89
N ILE A 281 6.42 7.12 7.16
CA ILE A 281 5.67 8.01 8.06
C ILE A 281 4.32 8.41 7.49
N ARG A 282 4.18 8.61 6.17
CA ARG A 282 2.87 8.89 5.55
C ARG A 282 1.95 7.70 5.80
N SER A 283 2.38 6.49 5.46
CA SER A 283 1.61 5.27 5.59
C SER A 283 1.15 4.99 7.02
N VAL A 284 2.06 5.09 7.98
CA VAL A 284 1.74 4.84 9.39
C VAL A 284 0.81 5.94 9.94
N SER A 285 1.04 7.20 9.59
CA SER A 285 0.18 8.31 10.06
C SER A 285 -1.25 8.18 9.55
N PHE A 286 -1.42 7.91 8.24
CA PHE A 286 -2.75 7.73 7.66
C PHE A 286 -3.46 6.48 8.17
N ALA A 287 -2.75 5.35 8.26
CA ALA A 287 -3.37 4.11 8.74
C ALA A 287 -3.83 4.23 10.21
N ILE A 288 -3.01 4.84 11.09
CA ILE A 288 -3.41 5.11 12.48
C ILE A 288 -4.55 6.13 12.54
N SER A 289 -4.53 7.15 11.67
CA SER A 289 -5.62 8.12 11.57
C SER A 289 -6.96 7.45 11.24
N ASP A 290 -6.94 6.44 10.36
CA ASP A 290 -8.10 5.65 9.97
C ASP A 290 -8.45 4.53 10.98
N GLY A 291 -7.77 4.48 12.14
CA GLY A 291 -8.11 3.59 13.26
C GLY A 291 -7.28 2.31 13.37
N ALA A 292 -6.22 2.16 12.57
CA ALA A 292 -5.34 1.00 12.68
C ALA A 292 -4.49 1.06 13.95
N VAL A 293 -4.19 -0.11 14.51
CA VAL A 293 -3.40 -0.24 15.74
C VAL A 293 -2.15 -1.06 15.45
N LEU A 294 -1.01 -0.63 15.98
CA LEU A 294 0.25 -1.36 15.93
C LEU A 294 0.15 -2.66 16.76
N SER A 295 0.31 -3.81 16.11
CA SER A 295 0.14 -5.14 16.74
C SER A 295 1.09 -6.18 16.13
N ASN A 296 1.07 -7.41 16.64
CA ASN A 296 1.88 -8.52 16.10
C ASN A 296 1.18 -9.30 14.99
N GLU A 297 -0.03 -8.91 14.57
CA GLU A 297 -0.83 -9.67 13.61
C GLU A 297 -1.52 -8.76 12.58
N GLY A 298 -1.78 -9.31 11.39
CA GLY A 298 -2.54 -8.63 10.32
C GLY A 298 -2.02 -7.23 9.98
N ARG A 299 -2.94 -6.27 9.90
CA ARG A 299 -2.64 -4.86 9.58
C ARG A 299 -1.63 -4.24 10.53
N GLY A 300 -1.76 -4.53 11.82
CA GLY A 300 -0.90 -3.96 12.86
C GLY A 300 0.55 -4.43 12.75
N TYR A 301 0.77 -5.67 12.29
CA TYR A 301 2.11 -6.18 12.02
C TYR A 301 2.78 -5.46 10.85
N VAL A 302 2.02 -5.19 9.78
CA VAL A 302 2.53 -4.42 8.63
C VAL A 302 2.98 -3.03 9.08
N LEU A 303 2.16 -2.31 9.83
CA LEU A 303 2.53 -0.97 10.31
C LEU A 303 3.74 -1.01 11.24
N ARG A 304 3.83 -2.02 12.11
CA ARG A 304 4.99 -2.26 12.96
C ARG A 304 6.25 -2.49 12.12
N ARG A 305 6.18 -3.28 11.04
CA ARG A 305 7.30 -3.47 10.09
C ARG A 305 7.75 -2.13 9.50
N LEU A 306 6.83 -1.27 9.07
CA LEU A 306 7.16 0.05 8.50
C LEU A 306 7.87 0.96 9.52
N VAL A 307 7.34 1.07 10.74
CA VAL A 307 7.97 1.87 11.80
C VAL A 307 9.39 1.36 12.08
N ARG A 308 9.55 0.04 12.27
CA ARG A 308 10.84 -0.56 12.60
C ARG A 308 11.88 -0.39 11.49
N ARG A 309 11.46 -0.52 10.23
CA ARG A 309 12.33 -0.29 9.08
C ARG A 309 12.75 1.18 8.98
N ALA A 310 11.83 2.12 9.19
CA ALA A 310 12.15 3.54 9.24
C ALA A 310 13.13 3.87 10.39
N VAL A 311 12.91 3.31 11.58
CA VAL A 311 13.81 3.48 12.73
C VAL A 311 15.22 2.95 12.44
N ARG A 312 15.35 1.79 11.80
CA ARG A 312 16.64 1.24 11.39
C ARG A 312 17.37 2.19 10.43
N PHE A 313 16.68 2.69 9.41
CA PHE A 313 17.27 3.68 8.50
C PHE A 313 17.61 4.99 9.21
N GLY A 314 16.82 5.38 10.22
CA GLY A 314 17.13 6.50 11.10
C GLY A 314 18.44 6.32 11.86
N LYS A 315 18.69 5.11 12.39
CA LYS A 315 19.99 4.77 13.01
C LYS A 315 21.15 4.90 12.04
N LYS A 316 20.99 4.49 10.77
CA LYS A 316 22.01 4.70 9.73
C LYS A 316 22.33 6.18 9.47
N LEU A 317 21.38 7.07 9.75
CA LEU A 317 21.55 8.53 9.69
C LEU A 317 22.01 9.15 11.02
N GLY A 318 22.37 8.33 12.01
CA GLY A 318 22.86 8.79 13.31
C GLY A 318 21.77 9.11 14.35
N MET A 319 20.50 8.79 14.07
CA MET A 319 19.42 8.99 15.04
C MET A 319 19.34 7.81 16.02
N ASN A 320 19.68 8.07 17.28
CA ASN A 320 19.70 7.05 18.34
C ASN A 320 18.50 7.13 19.32
N GLU A 321 17.62 8.11 19.12
CA GLU A 321 16.41 8.32 19.90
C GLU A 321 15.18 8.30 18.98
N ALA A 322 13.98 8.15 19.57
CA ALA A 322 12.72 8.22 18.83
C ALA A 322 12.60 9.57 18.10
N PHE A 323 12.28 9.52 16.81
CA PHE A 323 12.28 10.69 15.94
C PHE A 323 11.09 10.71 14.97
N MET A 324 10.58 9.54 14.58
CA MET A 324 9.57 9.41 13.54
C MET A 324 8.26 10.08 13.96
N TYR A 325 7.92 10.07 15.26
CA TYR A 325 6.77 10.83 15.77
C TYR A 325 6.87 12.34 15.46
N LYS A 326 8.07 12.93 15.42
CA LYS A 326 8.28 14.37 15.16
C LYS A 326 7.94 14.77 13.71
N LEU A 327 7.76 13.79 12.82
CA LEU A 327 7.41 13.99 11.42
C LEU A 327 5.89 14.00 11.19
N VAL A 328 5.09 13.53 12.15
CA VAL A 328 3.62 13.41 12.01
C VAL A 328 2.99 14.78 11.76
N GLU A 329 3.41 15.81 12.48
CA GLU A 329 2.91 17.17 12.28
C GLU A 329 3.20 17.69 10.87
N VAL A 330 4.36 17.31 10.29
CA VAL A 330 4.72 17.69 8.92
C VAL A 330 3.81 17.00 7.91
N VAL A 331 3.58 15.69 8.06
CA VAL A 331 2.62 14.94 7.21
C VAL A 331 1.23 15.56 7.29
N ALA A 332 0.76 15.84 8.51
CA ALA A 332 -0.57 16.39 8.75
C ALA A 332 -0.76 17.77 8.10
N LYS A 333 0.28 18.63 8.12
CA LYS A 333 0.29 19.94 7.45
C LYS A 333 0.32 19.81 5.94
N THR A 334 1.19 18.96 5.39
CA THR A 334 1.32 18.76 3.94
C THR A 334 0.02 18.27 3.30
N MET A 335 -0.75 17.46 4.05
CA MET A 335 -1.95 16.80 3.54
C MET A 335 -3.26 17.48 4.00
N TYR A 336 -3.19 18.60 4.72
CA TYR A 336 -4.33 19.20 5.43
C TYR A 336 -5.52 19.53 4.52
N ASP A 337 -5.26 20.08 3.33
CA ASP A 337 -6.30 20.58 2.43
C ASP A 337 -7.27 19.48 1.98
N PHE A 338 -6.81 18.22 1.92
CA PHE A 338 -7.62 17.07 1.51
C PHE A 338 -7.96 16.13 2.67
N TYR A 339 -7.09 16.04 3.68
CA TYR A 339 -7.22 15.07 4.77
C TYR A 339 -7.08 15.74 6.16
N PRO A 340 -8.03 16.63 6.53
CA PRO A 340 -7.99 17.33 7.80
C PRO A 340 -8.13 16.39 9.01
N GLU A 341 -8.61 15.16 8.82
CA GLU A 341 -8.70 14.14 9.86
C GLU A 341 -7.34 13.77 10.46
N VAL A 342 -6.28 13.75 9.66
CA VAL A 342 -4.93 13.43 10.15
C VAL A 342 -4.46 14.50 11.14
N SER A 343 -4.73 15.78 10.83
CA SER A 343 -4.42 16.91 11.71
C SER A 343 -5.17 16.86 13.04
N LYS A 344 -6.43 16.38 13.04
CA LYS A 344 -7.21 16.21 14.28
C LYS A 344 -6.66 15.10 15.18
N ASN A 345 -5.90 14.16 14.63
CA ASN A 345 -5.43 12.97 15.33
C ASN A 345 -3.91 12.95 15.61
N VAL A 346 -3.19 14.04 15.31
CA VAL A 346 -1.71 14.14 15.45
C VAL A 346 -1.22 13.64 16.80
N SER A 347 -1.79 14.13 17.91
CA SER A 347 -1.32 13.78 19.26
C SER A 347 -1.40 12.26 19.55
N ASN A 348 -2.45 11.59 19.07
CA ASN A 348 -2.60 10.16 19.24
C ASN A 348 -1.65 9.38 18.33
N ILE A 349 -1.51 9.81 17.06
CA ILE A 349 -0.58 9.22 16.10
C ILE A 349 0.86 9.30 16.63
N GLU A 350 1.29 10.49 17.08
CA GLU A 350 2.61 10.72 17.68
C GLU A 350 2.87 9.82 18.87
N LYS A 351 1.89 9.72 19.79
CA LYS A 351 1.99 8.87 20.97
C LYS A 351 2.21 7.40 20.60
N LEU A 352 1.42 6.87 19.67
CA LEU A 352 1.49 5.46 19.27
C LEU A 352 2.79 5.14 18.53
N ILE A 353 3.23 6.01 17.61
CA ILE A 353 4.50 5.85 16.90
C ILE A 353 5.65 5.89 17.90
N LYS A 354 5.69 6.91 18.78
CA LYS A 354 6.77 7.06 19.77
C LYS A 354 6.87 5.83 20.69
N GLN A 355 5.74 5.29 21.15
CA GLN A 355 5.73 4.09 21.99
C GLN A 355 6.34 2.87 21.29
N GLU A 356 6.05 2.66 20.01
CA GLU A 356 6.66 1.57 19.24
C GLU A 356 8.13 1.84 18.95
N GLU A 357 8.52 3.08 18.62
CA GLU A 357 9.93 3.46 18.42
C GLU A 357 10.77 3.19 19.68
N ASP A 358 10.33 3.72 20.84
CA ASP A 358 11.04 3.56 22.11
C ASP A 358 11.21 2.07 22.46
N LYS A 359 10.15 1.27 22.25
CA LYS A 359 10.18 -0.18 22.51
C LYS A 359 11.15 -0.90 21.57
N PHE A 360 11.14 -0.55 20.29
CA PHE A 360 11.98 -1.21 19.30
C PHE A 360 13.45 -0.82 19.42
N LEU A 361 13.76 0.44 19.71
CA LEU A 361 15.13 0.92 19.90
C LEU A 361 15.88 0.14 20.99
N GLN A 362 15.18 -0.29 22.05
CA GLN A 362 15.75 -1.10 23.12
C GLN A 362 16.24 -2.47 22.64
N THR A 363 15.58 -3.08 21.66
CA THR A 363 15.90 -4.44 21.18
C THR A 363 16.71 -4.44 19.88
N LEU A 364 16.60 -3.38 19.08
CA LEU A 364 17.26 -3.22 17.77
C LEU A 364 18.77 -3.46 17.85
N GLU A 365 19.45 -2.81 18.80
CA GLU A 365 20.91 -2.90 18.90
C GLU A 365 21.39 -4.32 19.23
N LEU A 366 20.68 -5.02 20.11
CA LEU A 366 21.00 -6.40 20.47
C LEU A 366 20.76 -7.34 19.28
N GLY A 367 19.64 -7.17 18.58
CA GLY A 367 19.29 -7.98 17.41
C GLY A 367 20.27 -7.78 16.24
N GLU A 368 20.59 -6.53 15.92
CA GLU A 368 21.51 -6.20 14.82
C GLU A 368 22.94 -6.70 15.11
N LYS A 369 23.44 -6.50 16.34
CA LYS A 369 24.73 -7.05 16.75
C LYS A 369 24.75 -8.57 16.61
N LYS A 370 23.68 -9.26 17.07
CA LYS A 370 23.59 -10.72 17.01
C LYS A 370 23.56 -11.23 15.57
N LEU A 371 22.84 -10.54 14.68
CA LEU A 371 22.82 -10.85 13.26
C LEU A 371 24.21 -10.68 12.61
N LEU A 372 24.93 -9.60 12.94
CA LEU A 372 26.30 -9.40 12.46
C LEU A 372 27.26 -10.48 12.96
N ASP A 373 27.06 -11.00 14.17
CA ASP A 373 27.83 -12.15 14.67
C ASP A 373 27.53 -13.42 13.86
N TYR A 374 26.27 -13.68 13.51
CA TYR A 374 25.90 -14.79 12.63
C TYR A 374 26.53 -14.67 11.25
N ILE A 375 26.44 -13.48 10.63
CA ILE A 375 27.08 -13.17 9.35
C ILE A 375 28.58 -13.46 9.38
N LYS A 376 29.28 -13.03 10.43
CA LYS A 376 30.73 -13.29 10.58
C LYS A 376 31.07 -14.78 10.77
N SER A 377 30.17 -15.54 11.39
CA SER A 377 30.40 -16.96 11.69
C SER A 377 29.95 -17.92 10.59
N SER A 378 29.07 -17.46 9.69
CA SER A 378 28.53 -18.27 8.61
C SER A 378 29.58 -18.53 7.52
N LYS A 379 29.61 -19.76 7.01
CA LYS A 379 30.60 -20.25 6.02
C LYS A 379 30.04 -20.33 4.61
N ASP A 380 28.73 -20.39 4.48
CA ASP A 380 27.98 -20.63 3.24
C ASP A 380 27.20 -19.40 2.76
N LYS A 381 27.36 -18.25 3.44
CA LYS A 381 26.62 -17.01 3.19
C LYS A 381 25.11 -17.13 3.38
N VAL A 382 24.68 -18.06 4.22
CA VAL A 382 23.26 -18.24 4.57
C VAL A 382 23.11 -18.07 6.08
N ILE A 383 22.10 -17.31 6.49
CA ILE A 383 21.59 -17.29 7.87
C ILE A 383 20.54 -18.39 7.98
N SER A 384 20.78 -19.35 8.86
CA SER A 384 19.88 -20.50 9.00
C SER A 384 18.51 -20.10 9.54
N GLY A 385 17.48 -20.88 9.24
CA GLY A 385 16.13 -20.64 9.73
C GLY A 385 16.04 -20.57 11.26
N LYS A 386 16.87 -21.34 11.97
CA LYS A 386 16.98 -21.33 13.44
C LYS A 386 17.58 -20.04 13.99
N GLU A 387 18.61 -19.51 13.33
CA GLU A 387 19.24 -18.24 13.72
C GLU A 387 18.29 -17.07 13.46
N ALA A 388 17.63 -17.06 12.30
CA ALA A 388 16.59 -16.10 11.97
C ALA A 388 15.40 -16.17 12.95
N PHE A 389 14.99 -17.38 13.33
CA PHE A 389 13.93 -17.58 14.31
C PHE A 389 14.34 -17.07 15.70
N LEU A 390 15.58 -17.30 16.14
CA LEU A 390 16.07 -16.76 17.41
C LEU A 390 16.09 -15.22 17.40
N LEU A 391 16.51 -14.60 16.30
CA LEU A 391 16.46 -13.14 16.11
C LEU A 391 15.03 -12.61 16.25
N TYR A 392 14.07 -13.27 15.60
CA TYR A 392 12.66 -12.93 15.67
C TYR A 392 12.07 -13.10 17.06
N ASP A 393 12.21 -14.29 17.66
CA ASP A 393 11.55 -14.68 18.90
C ASP A 393 12.19 -14.07 20.14
N THR A 394 13.52 -14.18 20.26
CA THR A 394 14.25 -13.77 21.47
C THR A 394 14.66 -12.30 21.43
N PHE A 395 15.08 -11.80 20.27
CA PHE A 395 15.57 -10.42 20.13
C PHE A 395 14.51 -9.47 19.58
N GLY A 396 13.31 -9.97 19.26
CA GLY A 396 12.24 -9.16 18.68
C GLY A 396 12.60 -8.53 17.33
N PHE A 397 13.63 -9.06 16.67
CA PHE A 397 14.19 -8.53 15.43
C PHE A 397 13.43 -9.11 14.23
N PRO A 398 12.60 -8.32 13.53
CA PRO A 398 11.73 -8.83 12.48
C PRO A 398 12.49 -9.61 11.41
N ILE A 399 11.85 -10.64 10.86
CA ILE A 399 12.43 -11.46 9.79
C ILE A 399 12.78 -10.59 8.58
N GLU A 400 12.00 -9.57 8.28
CA GLU A 400 12.20 -8.69 7.14
C GLU A 400 13.44 -7.80 7.31
N LEU A 401 13.72 -7.34 8.53
CA LEU A 401 14.99 -6.64 8.80
C LEU A 401 16.18 -7.60 8.76
N THR A 402 15.98 -8.86 9.17
CA THR A 402 17.01 -9.90 9.04
C THR A 402 17.38 -10.12 7.59
N ILE A 403 16.39 -10.25 6.70
CA ILE A 403 16.59 -10.37 5.25
C ILE A 403 17.29 -9.14 4.68
N GLU A 404 16.82 -7.93 5.04
CA GLU A 404 17.38 -6.69 4.50
C GLU A 404 18.85 -6.50 4.91
N VAL A 405 19.19 -6.70 6.19
CA VAL A 405 20.57 -6.61 6.69
C VAL A 405 21.45 -7.71 6.11
N ALA A 406 20.95 -8.95 6.01
CA ALA A 406 21.70 -10.05 5.43
C ALA A 406 22.04 -9.76 3.96
N SER A 407 21.04 -9.30 3.18
CA SER A 407 21.21 -8.97 1.76
C SER A 407 22.23 -7.85 1.54
N GLU A 408 22.20 -6.79 2.37
CA GLU A 408 23.19 -5.71 2.34
C GLU A 408 24.63 -6.19 2.59
N ASN A 409 24.81 -7.32 3.29
CA ASN A 409 26.11 -7.94 3.55
C ASN A 409 26.44 -9.07 2.56
N GLY A 410 25.59 -9.30 1.55
CA GLY A 410 25.76 -10.37 0.55
C GLY A 410 25.41 -11.77 1.06
N PHE A 411 24.52 -11.87 2.04
CA PHE A 411 24.00 -13.12 2.63
C PHE A 411 22.52 -13.31 2.28
N SER A 412 22.06 -14.55 2.25
CA SER A 412 20.64 -14.91 2.19
C SER A 412 20.15 -15.44 3.54
N VAL A 413 18.82 -15.54 3.69
CA VAL A 413 18.17 -16.10 4.88
C VAL A 413 17.35 -17.31 4.45
N ASP A 414 17.48 -18.42 5.17
CA ASP A 414 16.67 -19.62 4.98
C ASP A 414 15.25 -19.40 5.54
N LEU A 415 14.35 -18.91 4.67
CA LEU A 415 12.96 -18.62 5.02
C LEU A 415 12.15 -19.88 5.25
N ASP A 416 12.43 -20.96 4.54
CA ASP A 416 11.72 -22.22 4.71
C ASP A 416 12.03 -22.81 6.10
N GLY A 417 13.29 -22.82 6.50
CA GLY A 417 13.70 -23.23 7.85
C GLY A 417 13.12 -22.31 8.94
N PHE A 418 13.05 -20.99 8.70
CA PHE A 418 12.43 -20.05 9.63
C PHE A 418 10.93 -20.36 9.81
N ASN A 419 10.21 -20.59 8.71
CA ASN A 419 8.80 -20.95 8.74
C ASN A 419 8.55 -22.29 9.42
N GLN A 420 9.46 -23.27 9.24
CA GLN A 420 9.41 -24.53 9.97
C GLN A 420 9.55 -24.34 11.48
N GLU A 421 10.46 -23.48 11.95
CA GLU A 421 10.58 -23.19 13.39
C GLU A 421 9.37 -22.43 13.94
N LEU A 422 8.78 -21.50 13.18
CA LEU A 422 7.51 -20.86 13.54
C LEU A 422 6.38 -21.88 13.69
N LEU A 423 6.25 -22.82 12.75
CA LEU A 423 5.27 -23.89 12.82
C LEU A 423 5.52 -24.77 14.06
N ARG A 424 6.77 -25.15 14.31
CA ARG A 424 7.16 -25.95 15.48
C ARG A 424 6.84 -25.25 16.80
N GLN A 425 7.07 -23.93 16.88
CA GLN A 425 6.69 -23.12 18.04
C GLN A 425 5.17 -23.12 18.23
N LYS A 426 4.41 -22.90 17.14
CA LYS A 426 2.93 -22.88 17.18
C LYS A 426 2.34 -24.22 17.60
N GLU A 427 2.90 -25.33 17.13
CA GLU A 427 2.54 -26.68 17.55
C GLU A 427 2.85 -26.91 19.02
N THR A 428 4.02 -26.48 19.49
CA THR A 428 4.42 -26.58 20.92
C THR A 428 3.51 -25.74 21.82
N SER A 429 3.12 -24.53 21.40
CA SER A 429 2.15 -23.68 22.11
C SER A 429 0.73 -24.26 22.12
N ARG A 430 0.36 -25.05 21.11
CA ARG A 430 -0.93 -25.77 21.07
C ARG A 430 -0.91 -27.02 21.94
N ALA A 431 0.18 -27.78 21.92
CA ALA A 431 0.38 -28.97 22.76
C ALA A 431 0.54 -28.62 24.24
N SER A 432 0.99 -27.41 24.58
CA SER A 432 0.97 -26.89 25.96
C SER A 432 -0.37 -26.33 26.39
N ARG A 433 -1.32 -26.09 25.46
CA ARG A 433 -2.72 -25.71 25.74
C ARG A 433 -3.67 -26.91 25.81
N SER A 434 -3.24 -28.12 25.46
CA SER A 434 -4.14 -29.28 25.37
C SER A 434 -4.60 -29.83 26.72
N ASP A 435 -4.06 -29.34 27.84
CA ASP A 435 -4.48 -29.78 29.18
C ASP A 435 -5.55 -28.88 29.84
N GLU A 436 -5.92 -27.73 29.25
CA GLU A 436 -6.87 -26.79 29.89
C GLU A 436 -8.25 -26.64 29.19
N TYR A 437 -8.44 -27.15 27.96
CA TYR A 437 -9.71 -26.95 27.21
C TYR A 437 -10.19 -28.19 26.42
N GLY A 438 -9.96 -29.39 26.94
CA GLY A 438 -10.81 -30.54 26.58
C GLY A 438 -12.19 -30.42 27.23
N MET A 439 -13.22 -31.13 26.73
CA MET A 439 -14.40 -31.37 27.55
C MET A 439 -13.95 -32.14 28.80
N ASN A 440 -13.82 -31.46 29.93
CA ASN A 440 -13.56 -32.12 31.21
C ASN A 440 -14.66 -33.15 31.50
N THR A 441 -14.28 -34.24 32.16
CA THR A 441 -15.22 -35.24 32.67
C THR A 441 -16.30 -34.56 33.51
N GLN A 442 -17.58 -34.95 33.32
CA GLN A 442 -18.69 -34.37 34.07
C GLN A 442 -18.43 -34.43 35.58
N ASN A 443 -18.28 -33.27 36.22
CA ASN A 443 -18.12 -33.17 37.65
C ASN A 443 -19.50 -33.08 38.32
N GLU A 444 -19.89 -34.15 39.02
CA GLU A 444 -21.19 -34.26 39.69
C GLU A 444 -21.40 -33.18 40.77
N ALA A 445 -20.32 -32.70 41.41
CA ALA A 445 -20.40 -31.63 42.41
C ALA A 445 -20.70 -30.28 41.75
N MET A 446 -20.19 -30.02 40.54
CA MET A 446 -20.54 -28.82 39.76
C MET A 446 -21.98 -28.88 39.25
N LEU A 447 -22.45 -30.04 38.79
CA LEU A 447 -23.84 -30.25 38.34
C LEU A 447 -24.87 -30.05 39.46
N LYS A 448 -24.50 -30.38 40.71
CA LYS A 448 -25.37 -30.22 41.89
C LYS A 448 -25.31 -28.82 42.52
N PHE A 449 -24.35 -27.98 42.11
CA PHE A 449 -24.23 -26.62 42.63
C PHE A 449 -25.27 -25.70 41.98
N LYS A 450 -26.24 -25.23 42.79
CA LYS A 450 -27.37 -24.40 42.34
C LYS A 450 -27.41 -23.01 42.97
N GLU A 451 -26.41 -22.65 43.77
CA GLU A 451 -26.36 -21.32 44.36
C GLU A 451 -26.02 -20.27 43.30
N ALA A 452 -26.77 -19.17 43.31
CA ALA A 452 -26.59 -18.09 42.35
C ALA A 452 -25.33 -17.29 42.66
N SER A 453 -24.52 -17.04 41.63
CA SER A 453 -23.41 -16.09 41.65
C SER A 453 -23.66 -15.04 40.58
N ILE A 454 -23.66 -13.77 40.97
CA ILE A 454 -23.93 -12.65 40.07
C ILE A 454 -22.62 -11.95 39.76
N PHE A 455 -22.30 -11.82 38.48
CA PHE A 455 -21.15 -11.06 38.04
C PHE A 455 -21.47 -9.56 38.06
N VAL A 456 -20.71 -8.80 38.86
CA VAL A 456 -20.88 -7.33 39.01
C VAL A 456 -19.73 -6.53 38.37
N GLY A 457 -18.80 -7.20 37.70
CA GLY A 457 -17.57 -6.59 37.17
C GLY A 457 -17.75 -5.66 35.96
N TYR A 458 -18.98 -5.48 35.47
CA TYR A 458 -19.30 -4.46 34.47
C TYR A 458 -19.41 -3.06 35.10
N ASP A 459 -19.80 -2.98 36.37
CA ASP A 459 -20.09 -1.72 37.06
C ASP A 459 -19.10 -1.45 38.21
N GLU A 460 -18.56 -2.51 38.83
CA GLU A 460 -17.67 -2.39 39.99
C GLU A 460 -16.32 -3.08 39.77
N TYR A 461 -15.23 -2.31 39.89
CA TYR A 461 -13.86 -2.84 39.81
C TYR A 461 -13.33 -3.43 41.13
N LYS A 462 -14.04 -3.25 42.25
CA LYS A 462 -13.72 -3.80 43.57
C LYS A 462 -14.99 -4.09 44.34
N THR A 463 -15.12 -5.31 44.86
CA THR A 463 -16.26 -5.69 45.71
C THR A 463 -15.84 -6.69 46.79
N LYS A 464 -16.59 -6.75 47.89
CA LYS A 464 -16.38 -7.75 48.96
C LYS A 464 -17.32 -8.92 48.72
N SER A 465 -16.76 -10.09 48.44
CA SER A 465 -17.53 -11.30 48.13
C SER A 465 -17.30 -12.40 49.17
N LYS A 466 -18.28 -13.30 49.29
CA LYS A 466 -18.18 -14.53 50.08
C LYS A 466 -17.95 -15.71 49.13
N VAL A 467 -16.97 -16.55 49.44
CA VAL A 467 -16.75 -17.80 48.69
C VAL A 467 -17.87 -18.78 49.05
N VAL A 468 -18.70 -19.14 48.07
CA VAL A 468 -19.87 -20.04 48.23
C VAL A 468 -19.60 -21.47 47.78
N GLY A 469 -18.46 -21.72 47.11
CA GLY A 469 -18.02 -23.05 46.72
C GLY A 469 -16.53 -23.08 46.38
N ILE A 470 -15.86 -24.19 46.69
CA ILE A 470 -14.47 -24.47 46.31
C ILE A 470 -14.46 -25.88 45.72
N PHE A 471 -13.97 -25.99 44.49
CA PHE A 471 -13.83 -27.28 43.79
C PHE A 471 -12.34 -27.53 43.56
N LYS A 472 -11.91 -28.78 43.70
CA LYS A 472 -10.53 -29.18 43.41
C LYS A 472 -10.43 -29.47 41.90
N ASP A 473 -9.37 -28.97 41.27
CA ASP A 473 -9.15 -29.08 39.82
C ASP A 473 -9.40 -30.51 39.31
N CYS A 474 -10.15 -30.61 38.21
CA CYS A 474 -10.38 -31.82 37.44
C CYS A 474 -9.47 -31.82 36.22
#